data_AF-A0A1G3IPC8-F1
#
_entry.id   AF-A0A1G3IPC8-F1
#
_cell.length_a   1.000
_cell.length_b   1.000
_cell.length_c   1.000
_cell.angle_alpha   90.00
_cell.angle_beta   90.00
_cell.angle_gamma   90.00
#
_symmetry.space_group_name_H-M   'P 1'
#
loop_
_entity.id
_entity.type
_entity.pdbx_description
1 polymer ?
#
loop_
_entity_poly.entity_id
_entity_poly.type
_entity_poly.pdbx_seq_one_letter_code
_entity_poly.pdbx_strand_id
1 'polypeptide(L)'
;MEKRKPAHDLSAFKAAVAADRVAFTRAAVGDARSLGLGIEGMKMALAALRHEQFYKSMTSIHDHRVWQDVYHLPGEGLTLYV
;
A
#
# COMPACT_ATOMS: atom_id res chain seq x y z
N MET A 1 -7.28 16.36 -1.99
CA MET A 1 -7.84 16.44 -0.61
C MET A 1 -7.34 15.25 0.20
N GLU A 2 -7.23 15.36 1.52
CA GLU A 2 -6.78 14.26 2.40
C GLU A 2 -7.66 14.10 3.64
N LYS A 3 -7.68 12.88 4.21
CA LYS A 3 -8.44 12.51 5.41
C LYS A 3 -7.58 11.63 6.33
N ARG A 4 -7.87 11.69 7.63
CA ARG A 4 -7.20 10.90 8.70
C ARG A 4 -7.92 9.59 9.06
N LYS A 5 -8.81 9.12 8.19
CA LYS A 5 -9.47 7.82 8.31
C LYS A 5 -9.23 7.06 7.01
N PRO A 6 -8.87 5.77 7.05
CA PRO A 6 -8.74 4.96 5.86
C PRO A 6 -10.07 4.90 5.12
N ALA A 7 -10.01 4.97 3.79
CA ALA A 7 -11.16 4.82 2.92
C ALA A 7 -11.55 3.35 2.73
N HIS A 8 -10.57 2.44 2.85
CA HIS A 8 -10.76 1.00 2.68
C HIS A 8 -10.60 0.26 4.01
N ASP A 9 -11.28 -0.87 4.11
CA ASP A 9 -11.09 -1.78 5.23
C ASP A 9 -9.77 -2.57 5.04
N LEU A 10 -8.86 -2.42 6.00
CA LEU A 10 -7.53 -3.04 5.92
C LEU A 10 -7.63 -4.58 5.94
N SER A 11 -8.58 -5.14 6.71
CA SER A 11 -8.73 -6.61 6.79
C SER A 11 -9.20 -7.19 5.47
N ALA A 12 -10.18 -6.54 4.82
CA ALA A 12 -10.66 -6.90 3.49
C ALA A 12 -9.57 -6.76 2.42
N PHE A 13 -8.76 -5.69 2.50
CA PHE A 13 -7.62 -5.51 1.60
C PHE A 13 -6.60 -6.66 1.75
N LYS A 14 -6.23 -7.01 2.99
CA LYS A 14 -5.31 -8.12 3.28
C LYS A 14 -5.87 -9.46 2.80
N ALA A 15 -7.19 -9.67 2.93
CA ALA A 15 -7.85 -10.86 2.38
C ALA A 15 -7.77 -10.92 0.84
N ALA A 16 -7.90 -9.78 0.15
CA ALA A 16 -7.73 -9.71 -1.31
C ALA A 16 -6.29 -10.03 -1.73
N VAL A 17 -5.29 -9.54 -0.98
CA VAL A 17 -3.87 -9.88 -1.21
C VAL A 17 -3.63 -11.39 -1.04
N ALA A 18 -4.17 -11.99 0.02
CA ALA A 18 -4.07 -13.44 0.26
C ALA A 18 -4.74 -14.28 -0.83
N ALA A 19 -5.79 -13.76 -1.47
CA ALA A 19 -6.49 -14.39 -2.59
C ALA A 19 -5.86 -14.09 -3.97
N ASP A 20 -4.68 -13.48 -4.00
CA ASP A 20 -3.96 -13.04 -5.21
C ASP A 20 -4.75 -12.08 -6.11
N ARG A 21 -5.64 -11.29 -5.51
CA ARG A 21 -6.47 -10.27 -6.20
C ARG A 21 -5.86 -8.88 -6.08
N VAL A 22 -4.56 -8.78 -6.35
CA VAL A 22 -3.78 -7.55 -6.28
C VAL A 22 -3.03 -7.32 -7.58
N ALA A 23 -2.97 -6.07 -8.02
CA ALA A 23 -2.19 -5.63 -9.16
C ALA A 23 -1.22 -4.54 -8.71
N PHE A 24 -0.02 -4.56 -9.29
CA PHE A 24 1.02 -3.57 -9.02
C PHE A 24 1.26 -2.72 -10.26
N THR A 25 1.54 -1.43 -10.08
CA THR A 25 1.97 -0.57 -11.19
C THR A 25 3.40 -0.95 -11.60
N ARG A 26 3.75 -0.70 -12.87
CA ARG A 26 5.13 -0.95 -13.35
C ARG A 26 6.18 -0.17 -12.54
N ALA A 27 5.85 1.05 -12.12
CA ALA A 27 6.73 1.87 -11.28
C ALA A 27 6.98 1.19 -9.92
N ALA A 28 5.91 0.81 -9.21
CA ALA A 28 6.03 0.13 -7.92
C ALA A 28 6.84 -1.18 -8.01
N VAL A 29 6.67 -1.95 -9.09
CA VAL A 29 7.48 -3.16 -9.34
C VAL A 29 8.95 -2.80 -9.59
N GLY A 30 9.23 -1.72 -10.32
CA GLY A 30 10.59 -1.24 -10.56
C GLY A 30 11.29 -0.77 -9.28
N ASP A 31 10.58 -0.02 -8.44
CA ASP A 31 11.08 0.47 -7.16
C ASP A 31 11.33 -0.69 -6.19
N ALA A 32 10.38 -1.63 -6.08
CA ALA A 32 10.54 -2.84 -5.27
C ALA A 32 11.77 -3.66 -5.70
N ARG A 33 11.98 -3.84 -7.02
CA ARG A 33 13.16 -4.54 -7.54
C ARG A 33 14.47 -3.84 -7.18
N SER A 34 14.49 -2.51 -7.19
CA SER A 34 15.66 -1.72 -6.77
C SER A 34 16.01 -1.93 -5.29
N LEU A 35 15.00 -2.30 -4.48
CA LEU A 35 15.14 -2.67 -3.07
C LEU A 35 15.37 -4.18 -2.86
N GLY A 36 15.56 -4.96 -3.93
CA GLY A 36 15.72 -6.42 -3.85
C GLY A 36 14.43 -7.19 -3.57
N LEU A 37 13.26 -6.54 -3.66
CA LEU A 37 11.96 -7.16 -3.44
C LEU A 37 11.35 -7.65 -4.75
N GLY A 38 10.99 -8.94 -4.78
CA GLY A 38 10.13 -9.51 -5.80
C GLY A 38 8.64 -9.29 -5.51
N ILE A 39 7.78 -9.77 -6.40
CA ILE A 39 6.31 -9.68 -6.24
C ILE A 39 5.84 -10.32 -4.93
N GLU A 40 6.38 -11.49 -4.57
CA GLU A 40 6.04 -12.15 -3.31
C GLU A 40 6.48 -11.32 -2.09
N GLY A 41 7.64 -10.65 -2.18
CA GLY A 41 8.08 -9.70 -1.14
C GLY A 41 7.13 -8.52 -0.99
N MET A 42 6.62 -7.98 -2.10
CA MET A 42 5.60 -6.92 -2.07
C MET A 42 4.29 -7.41 -1.43
N LYS A 43 3.82 -8.62 -1.77
CA LYS A 43 2.62 -9.22 -1.16
C LYS A 43 2.82 -9.45 0.34
N MET A 44 3.98 -9.93 0.76
CA MET A 44 4.33 -10.09 2.18
C MET A 44 4.32 -8.75 2.92
N ALA A 45 4.86 -7.70 2.31
CA ALA A 45 4.82 -6.35 2.86
C ALA A 45 3.38 -5.84 3.06
N LEU A 46 2.51 -6.03 2.06
CA LEU A 46 1.09 -5.68 2.17
C LEU A 46 0.35 -6.53 3.20
N ALA A 47 0.66 -7.82 3.30
CA ALA A 47 0.08 -8.72 4.31
C ALA A 47 0.56 -8.38 5.74
N ALA A 48 1.71 -7.73 5.89
CA ALA A 48 2.25 -7.30 7.18
C ALA A 48 1.69 -5.95 7.67
N LEU A 49 0.92 -5.23 6.84
CA LEU A 49 0.35 -3.93 7.22
C LEU A 49 -0.52 -4.03 8.48
N ARG A 50 -0.39 -2.99 9.32
CA ARG A 50 -1.14 -2.80 10.56
C ARG A 50 -1.84 -1.45 10.58
N HIS A 51 -2.89 -1.32 11.39
CA HIS A 51 -3.68 -0.09 11.46
C HIS A 51 -2.87 1.12 11.93
N GLU A 52 -1.88 0.93 12.81
CA GLU A 52 -1.04 2.00 13.35
C GLU A 52 -0.08 2.60 12.30
N GLN A 53 0.12 1.89 11.20
CA GLN A 53 0.93 2.35 10.08
C GLN A 53 0.15 3.24 9.12
N PHE A 54 -1.17 3.37 9.28
CA PHE A 54 -1.97 4.26 8.46
C PHE A 54 -1.49 5.70 8.63
N TYR A 55 -1.10 6.31 7.51
CA TYR A 55 -0.68 7.70 7.48
C TYR A 55 -1.84 8.62 7.11
N LYS A 56 -2.43 8.40 5.94
CA LYS A 56 -3.55 9.21 5.44
C LYS A 56 -4.28 8.51 4.29
N SER A 57 -5.47 9.00 4.01
CA SER A 57 -6.18 8.71 2.77
C SER A 57 -6.22 9.96 1.89
N MET A 58 -5.89 9.83 0.61
CA MET A 58 -5.85 10.95 -0.32
C MET A 58 -6.55 10.65 -1.64
N THR A 59 -6.97 11.70 -2.33
CA THR A 59 -7.57 11.63 -3.66
C THR A 59 -6.92 12.67 -4.57
N SER A 60 -6.97 12.42 -5.88
CA SER A 60 -6.44 13.36 -6.88
C SER A 60 -7.45 14.46 -7.24
N ILE A 61 -6.98 15.54 -7.87
CA ILE A 61 -7.87 16.58 -8.46
C ILE A 61 -8.60 16.02 -9.68
N HIS A 62 -7.91 15.18 -10.47
CA HIS A 62 -8.43 14.63 -11.72
C HIS A 62 -9.59 13.67 -11.48
N ASP A 63 -9.51 12.87 -10.42
CA ASP A 63 -10.60 12.02 -9.95
C ASP A 63 -10.66 12.06 -8.42
N HIS A 64 -11.73 12.69 -7.92
CA HIS A 64 -12.01 12.87 -6.49
C HIS A 64 -12.80 11.70 -5.87
N ARG A 65 -13.19 10.71 -6.69
CA ARG A 65 -13.96 9.53 -6.26
C ARG A 65 -13.03 8.37 -5.85
N VAL A 66 -11.82 8.32 -6.40
CA VAL A 66 -10.83 7.29 -6.10
C VAL A 66 -9.94 7.73 -4.95
N TRP A 67 -10.08 7.04 -3.82
CA TRP A 67 -9.24 7.25 -2.64
C TRP A 67 -8.06 6.29 -2.63
N GLN A 68 -6.93 6.76 -2.12
CA GLN A 68 -5.69 6.03 -1.96
C GLN A 68 -5.31 6.09 -0.48
N ASP A 69 -5.31 4.94 0.19
CA ASP A 69 -4.82 4.84 1.56
C ASP A 69 -3.31 4.65 1.52
N VAL A 70 -2.60 5.46 2.31
CA VAL A 70 -1.14 5.48 2.41
C VAL A 70 -0.73 4.97 3.78
N TYR A 71 0.19 4.02 3.81
CA TYR A 71 0.76 3.42 5.00
C TYR A 71 2.27 3.64 5.05
N HIS A 72 2.80 3.85 6.26
CA HIS A 72 4.24 3.85 6.53
C HIS A 72 4.67 2.47 7.02
N LEU A 73 5.39 1.74 6.18
CA LEU A 73 5.94 0.44 6.52
C LEU A 73 7.44 0.56 6.79
N PRO A 74 7.90 0.45 8.05
CA PRO A 74 9.33 0.45 8.36
C PRO A 74 10.02 -0.75 7.71
N GLY A 75 11.11 -0.49 6.99
CA GLY A 75 12.04 -1.47 6.44
C GLY A 75 13.45 -1.28 7.01
N GLU A 76 14.42 -2.03 6.49
CA GLU A 76 15.82 -1.92 6.92
C GLU A 76 16.42 -0.58 6.48
N GLY A 77 16.46 0.39 7.40
CA GLY A 77 17.07 1.71 7.16
C GLY A 77 16.25 2.67 6.29
N LEU A 78 15.04 2.29 5.90
CA LEU A 78 14.12 3.12 5.10
C LEU A 78 12.66 2.89 5.51
N THR A 79 11.79 3.84 5.21
CA THR A 79 10.35 3.72 5.39
C THR A 79 9.69 3.64 4.03
N LEU A 80 8.97 2.56 3.76
CA LEU A 80 8.18 2.39 2.56
C LEU A 80 6.85 3.12 2.70
N TYR A 81 6.46 3.81 1.63
CA TYR A 81 5.15 4.39 1.46
C TYR A 81 4.39 3.48 0.50
N VAL A 82 3.37 2.81 1.04
CA VAL A 82 2.57 1.81 0.33
C VAL A 82 1.09 2.14 0.40
#